data_AF-A0A0C1GAB7-F1
#
_entry.id   AF-A0A0C1GAB7-F1
#
_cell.length_a   1.000
_cell.length_b   1.000
_cell.length_c   1.000
_cell.angle_alpha   90.00
_cell.angle_beta   90.00
_cell.angle_gamma   90.00
#
_symmetry.space_group_name_H-M   'P 1'
#
loop_
_entity.id
_entity.type
_entity.pdbx_description
1 polymer ?
#
loop_
_entity_poly.entity_id
_entity_poly.type
_entity_poly.pdbx_seq_one_letter_code
_entity_poly.pdbx_strand_id
1 'polypeptide(L)' 'MAAQGLGRAVLRCFLGDPDLRVVRTGGVISEAGQDIWLVINRDLADFARVRCVAEAVAAAIEARRGLIEGRECE' A
#
# COMPACT_ATOMS: atom_id res chain seq x y z
N MET A 1 -17.55 -6.35 -7.00
CA MET A 1 -18.11 -6.14 -8.35
C MET A 1 -17.08 -6.50 -9.43
N ALA A 2 -15.95 -5.80 -9.54
CA ALA A 2 -14.92 -6.14 -10.54
C ALA A 2 -14.38 -7.58 -10.42
N ALA A 3 -14.02 -8.04 -9.21
CA ALA A 3 -13.59 -9.42 -8.97
C ALA A 3 -14.66 -10.50 -9.23
N GLN A 4 -15.93 -10.10 -9.42
CA GLN A 4 -17.04 -10.98 -9.80
C GLN A 4 -17.33 -10.92 -11.31
N GLY A 5 -16.46 -10.29 -12.10
CA GLY A 5 -16.62 -10.15 -13.55
C GLY A 5 -17.62 -9.08 -14.00
N LEU A 6 -18.08 -8.20 -13.10
CA LEU A 6 -19.14 -7.23 -13.40
C LEU A 6 -18.62 -5.87 -13.93
N GLY A 7 -17.33 -5.77 -14.29
CA GLY A 7 -16.75 -4.56 -14.89
C GLY A 7 -15.33 -4.25 -14.43
N ARG A 8 -14.90 -3.00 -14.65
CA ARG A 8 -13.59 -2.47 -14.25
C ARG A 8 -13.71 -1.62 -12.99
N ALA A 9 -12.66 -1.60 -12.17
CA ALA A 9 -12.57 -0.76 -10.99
C ALA A 9 -11.19 -0.12 -10.89
N VAL A 10 -11.13 1.09 -10.32
CA VAL A 10 -9.88 1.70 -9.87
C VAL A 10 -9.57 1.14 -8.49
N LEU A 11 -8.43 0.48 -8.35
CA LEU A 11 -7.95 -0.13 -7.10
C LEU A 11 -6.58 0.41 -6.74
N ARG A 12 -6.22 0.34 -5.46
CA ARG A 12 -4.83 0.51 -5.04
C ARG A 12 -3.98 -0.64 -5.59
N CYS A 13 -2.78 -0.33 -6.07
CA CYS A 13 -1.85 -1.33 -6.63
C CYS A 13 -1.66 -2.53 -5.68
N PHE A 14 -1.35 -2.26 -4.41
CA PHE A 14 -1.16 -3.30 -3.39
C PHE A 14 -2.41 -4.14 -3.06
N LEU A 15 -3.60 -3.72 -3.49
CA LEU A 15 -4.84 -4.48 -3.33
C LEU A 15 -5.17 -5.28 -4.60
N GLY A 16 -4.93 -4.68 -5.78
CA GLY A 16 -5.27 -5.27 -7.06
C GLY A 16 -4.22 -6.25 -7.58
N ASP A 17 -2.94 -5.90 -7.49
CA ASP A 17 -1.84 -6.69 -8.05
C ASP A 17 -1.71 -8.11 -7.45
N PRO A 18 -1.89 -8.33 -6.13
CA PRO A 18 -1.86 -9.69 -5.57
C PRO A 18 -3.19 -10.46 -5.71
N ASP A 19 -4.29 -9.84 -6.14
CA ASP A 19 -5.60 -10.51 -6.24
C ASP A 19 -5.75 -11.19 -7.61
N LEU A 20 -5.62 -12.52 -7.62
CA LEU A 20 -5.71 -13.36 -8.83
C LEU A 20 -7.07 -13.32 -9.55
N ARG A 21 -8.11 -12.72 -8.96
CA ARG A 21 -9.45 -12.61 -9.56
C ARG A 21 -9.61 -11.36 -10.42
N VAL A 22 -8.63 -10.47 -10.40
CA VAL A 22 -8.60 -9.26 -11.22
C VAL A 22 -7.28 -9.18 -11.98
N VAL A 23 -7.28 -8.43 -13.08
CA VAL A 23 -6.08 -8.16 -13.86
C VAL A 23 -5.94 -6.67 -14.06
N ARG A 24 -4.70 -6.17 -13.97
CA ARG A 24 -4.39 -4.78 -14.26
C ARG A 24 -4.60 -4.51 -15.75
N THR A 25 -5.45 -3.54 -16.07
CA THR A 25 -5.82 -3.19 -17.46
C THR A 25 -5.28 -1.83 -17.91
N GLY A 26 -4.40 -1.21 -17.12
CA GLY A 26 -3.82 0.11 -17.41
C GLY A 26 -2.66 0.44 -16.46
N GLY A 27 -2.00 1.58 -16.71
CA GLY A 27 -0.89 2.06 -15.89
C GLY A 27 -1.31 2.60 -14.51
N VAL A 28 -0.32 2.96 -13.71
CA VAL A 28 -0.52 3.68 -12.45
C VAL A 28 -1.14 5.06 -12.76
N ILE A 29 -2.18 5.42 -12.02
CA ILE A 29 -2.84 6.72 -12.11
C ILE A 29 -2.24 7.63 -11.04
N SER A 30 -1.32 8.51 -11.45
CA SER A 30 -0.56 9.39 -10.53
C SER A 30 -1.45 10.27 -9.67
N GLU A 31 -2.55 10.77 -10.23
CA GLU A 31 -3.53 11.63 -9.56
C GLU A 31 -4.35 10.88 -8.49
N ALA A 32 -4.36 9.55 -8.53
CA ALA A 32 -5.00 8.69 -7.52
C ALA A 32 -4.02 8.21 -6.44
N GLY A 33 -2.74 8.58 -6.54
CA GLY A 33 -1.72 8.33 -5.51
C GLY A 33 -2.09 9.03 -4.20
N GLN A 34 -1.83 8.37 -3.07
CA GLN A 34 -2.00 8.98 -1.75
C GLN A 34 -0.83 8.56 -0.86
N ASP A 35 -0.40 9.47 0.00
CA ASP A 35 0.66 9.22 0.96
C ASP A 35 0.18 8.27 2.07
N ILE A 36 1.09 7.42 2.54
CA ILE A 36 0.88 6.57 3.71
C ILE A 36 1.57 7.22 4.90
N TRP A 37 0.80 7.52 5.95
CA TRP A 37 1.29 8.15 7.16
C TRP A 37 1.30 7.17 8.32
N LEU A 38 2.46 7.03 8.97
CA LEU A 38 2.57 6.38 10.27
C LEU A 38 2.49 7.45 11.36
N VAL A 39 1.36 7.53 12.04
CA VAL A 39 1.11 8.53 13.09
C VAL A 39 1.36 7.91 14.45
N ILE A 40 2.20 8.56 15.25
CA ILE A 40 2.53 8.17 16.62
C ILE A 40 2.10 9.29 17.55
N ASN A 41 1.43 8.95 18.64
CA ASN A 41 1.12 9.93 19.67
C ASN A 41 2.42 10.50 20.25
N ARG A 42 2.52 11.83 20.33
CA ARG A 42 3.72 12.55 20.78
C ARG A 42 4.22 12.08 22.14
N ASP A 43 3.32 11.86 23.09
CA ASP A 43 3.68 11.48 24.46
C ASP A 43 4.26 10.06 24.53
N LEU A 44 3.97 9.24 23.53
CA LEU A 44 4.45 7.87 23.43
C LEU A 44 5.70 7.72 22.55
N ALA A 45 6.07 8.73 21.77
CA ALA A 45 7.15 8.65 20.78
C ALA A 45 8.52 8.34 21.41
N ASP A 46 8.75 8.78 22.66
CA ASP A 46 10.01 8.58 23.36
C ASP A 46 10.14 7.19 24.01
N PHE A 47 9.04 6.43 24.09
CA PHE A 47 9.07 5.09 24.69
C PHE A 47 9.80 4.13 23.75
N ALA A 48 10.88 3.51 24.23
CA ALA A 48 11.72 2.61 23.42
C ALA A 48 10.93 1.51 22.69
N ARG A 49 9.90 0.93 23.34
CA ARG A 49 9.01 -0.07 22.73
C ARG A 49 8.20 0.49 21.56
N VAL A 50 7.76 1.75 21.64
CA VAL A 50 6.96 2.41 20.60
C VAL A 50 7.85 2.73 19.41
N ARG A 51 9.06 3.25 19.65
CA ARG A 51 10.05 3.48 18.60
C ARG A 51 10.41 2.19 17.86
N CYS A 52 10.67 1.09 18.58
CA CYS A 52 10.98 -0.20 17.99
C CYS A 52 9.87 -0.70 17.04
N VAL A 53 8.60 -0.62 17.47
CA VAL A 53 7.47 -0.99 16.62
C VAL A 53 7.33 -0.05 15.43
N ALA A 54 7.48 1.26 15.63
CA ALA A 54 7.40 2.24 14.56
C ALA A 54 8.46 2.01 13.46
N GLU A 55 9.71 1.75 13.87
CA GLU A 55 10.80 1.41 12.97
C GLU A 55 10.51 0.11 12.20
N ALA A 56 10.00 -0.93 12.89
CA ALA A 56 9.64 -2.19 12.25
C ALA A 56 8.50 -2.02 11.22
N VAL A 57 7.48 -1.21 11.54
CA VAL A 57 6.38 -0.91 10.60
C VAL A 57 6.90 -0.11 9.41
N ALA A 58 7.71 0.92 9.64
CA ALA A 58 8.31 1.72 8.57
C ALA A 58 9.15 0.84 7.63
N ALA A 59 9.99 -0.03 8.18
CA ALA A 59 10.80 -0.97 7.39
C ALA A 59 9.93 -1.95 6.59
N ALA A 60 8.83 -2.44 7.16
CA ALA A 60 7.92 -3.35 6.47
C ALA A 60 7.18 -2.69 5.30
N ILE A 61 6.84 -1.41 5.43
CA ILE A 61 6.25 -0.60 4.35
C ILE A 61 7.28 -0.31 3.26
N GLU A 62 8.49 0.09 3.64
CA GLU A 62 9.57 0.40 2.68
C GLU A 62 9.96 -0.83 1.87
N ALA A 63 10.03 -2.01 2.49
CA ALA A 63 10.27 -3.28 1.79
C ALA A 63 9.20 -3.63 0.74
N ARG A 64 8.01 -3.01 0.82
CA ARG A 64 6.89 -3.20 -0.11
C ARG A 64 6.65 -1.96 -0.97
N ARG A 65 7.59 -1.01 -1.00
CA ARG A 65 7.46 0.22 -1.77
C ARG A 65 7.17 -0.07 -3.24
N GLY A 66 7.80 -1.10 -3.82
CA GLY A 66 7.55 -1.53 -5.20
C GLY A 66 6.07 -1.86 -5.44
N LEU A 67 5.48 -2.72 -4.60
CA LEU A 67 4.06 -3.08 -4.66
C LEU A 67 3.13 -1.88 -4.46
N ILE A 68 3.43 -1.06 -3.44
CA ILE A 68 2.59 0.08 -3.06
C ILE A 68 2.56 1.13 -4.17
N GLU A 69 3.73 1.42 -4.77
CA GLU A 69 3.88 2.38 -5.86
C GLU A 69 3.53 1.75 -7.24
N GLY A 70 3.14 0.48 -7.27
CA GLY A 70 2.68 -0.22 -8.48
C GLY A 70 3.78 -0.49 -9.51
N ARG A 71 5.01 -0.69 -9.05
CA ARG A 71 6.18 -1.03 -9.87
C ARG A 71 6.45 -2.53 -10.01
N GLU A 72 5.71 -3.38 -9.30
CA GLU A 72 5.96 -4.83 -9.24
C GLU A 72 5.13 -5.67 -10.24
N CYS A 73 4.35 -5.03 -11.11
CA CYS A 73 3.68 -5.73 -12.22
C CYS A 73 4.53 -5.63 -13.50
N GLU A 74 5.22 -6.72 -13.82
CA GLU A 74 5.63 -7.10 -15.18
C GLU A 74 4.49 -7.87 -15.87
#